data_AF-A0A8T5RSL2-F1
#
_entry.id   AF-A0A8T5RSL2-F1
#
_cell.length_a   1.000
_cell.length_b   1.000
_cell.length_c   1.000
_cell.angle_alpha   90.00
_cell.angle_beta   90.00
_cell.angle_gamma   90.00
#
_symmetry.space_group_name_H-M   'P 1'
#
loop_
_entity.id
_entity.type
_entity.pdbx_description
1 polymer ?
#
loop_
_entity_poly.entity_id
_entity_poly.type
_entity_poly.pdbx_seq_one_letter_code
_entity_poly.pdbx_strand_id
1 'polypeptide(L)'
;MKILVISDGKYGDRAIRVVSKKFPSAEFLIIKEENPTMFLDEVFLDKEVENAIEHADLLILYIRHPDVVFEICMRQKPTILPVHFGEGFFNQVKLSNPRVIQPETMCNAKPNTGIRELDKFFNKFGSPIYKIKIEYSDKQPIIKEVCLSRESPCGASNNTLEHIYCKPLIPDTLNNFALTVRQECREPMSIVFKREFSETAGATHLLRLLDAVEKEEPSLLLNDAGLRDYTYRIRKELQQGDV
;
A
#
# COMPACT_ATOMS: atom_id res chain seq x y z
N MET A 1 -15.49 -4.93 -12.55
CA MET A 1 -14.14 -5.35 -12.11
C MET A 1 -14.34 -6.08 -10.81
N LYS A 2 -14.44 -7.41 -10.89
CA LYS A 2 -14.58 -8.33 -9.78
C LYS A 2 -13.17 -8.63 -9.25
N ILE A 3 -12.87 -8.12 -8.06
CA ILE A 3 -11.59 -8.34 -7.40
C ILE A 3 -11.79 -9.48 -6.40
N LEU A 4 -10.93 -10.49 -6.45
CA LEU A 4 -10.92 -11.54 -5.45
C LEU A 4 -9.71 -11.37 -4.53
N VAL A 5 -9.98 -11.17 -3.25
CA VAL A 5 -8.96 -11.15 -2.20
C VAL A 5 -8.94 -12.54 -1.56
N ILE A 6 -7.82 -13.26 -1.68
CA ILE A 6 -7.66 -14.59 -1.09
C ILE A 6 -6.68 -14.49 0.08
N SER A 7 -7.03 -15.07 1.22
CA SER A 7 -6.26 -14.99 2.46
C SER A 7 -6.12 -16.33 3.15
N ASP A 8 -5.00 -16.53 3.85
CA ASP A 8 -4.82 -17.64 4.80
C ASP A 8 -5.30 -17.31 6.23
N GLY A 9 -5.98 -16.17 6.40
CA GLY A 9 -6.55 -15.71 7.66
C GLY A 9 -5.67 -14.74 8.45
N LYS A 10 -4.38 -14.52 8.10
CA LYS A 10 -3.54 -13.55 8.84
C LYS A 10 -3.66 -12.12 8.35
N TYR A 11 -3.87 -11.94 7.05
CA TYR A 11 -3.88 -10.62 6.39
C TYR A 11 -5.08 -10.49 5.45
N GLY A 12 -5.36 -9.27 4.98
CA GLY A 12 -6.37 -9.03 3.95
C GLY A 12 -7.77 -8.65 4.47
N ASP A 13 -8.10 -8.90 5.73
CA ASP A 13 -9.41 -8.54 6.32
C ASP A 13 -9.68 -7.02 6.25
N ARG A 14 -8.68 -6.20 6.57
CA ARG A 14 -8.78 -4.74 6.47
C ARG A 14 -8.75 -4.29 5.01
N ALA A 15 -8.01 -5.03 4.18
CA ALA A 15 -7.90 -4.70 2.77
C ALA A 15 -9.23 -4.86 2.04
N ILE A 16 -9.97 -5.97 2.25
CA ILE A 16 -11.29 -6.13 1.62
C ILE A 16 -12.25 -5.03 2.05
N ARG A 17 -12.28 -4.64 3.34
CA ARG A 17 -13.17 -3.56 3.83
C ARG A 17 -12.91 -2.22 3.15
N VAL A 18 -11.67 -1.97 2.72
CA VAL A 18 -11.28 -0.73 2.05
C VAL A 18 -11.49 -0.85 0.53
N VAL A 19 -11.10 -1.98 -0.05
CA VAL A 19 -11.26 -2.28 -1.48
C VAL A 19 -12.73 -2.26 -1.88
N SER A 20 -13.61 -2.86 -1.08
CA SER A 20 -15.05 -2.96 -1.37
C SER A 20 -15.75 -1.60 -1.44
N LYS A 21 -15.25 -0.57 -0.74
CA LYS A 21 -15.77 0.80 -0.82
C LYS A 21 -15.62 1.42 -2.22
N LYS A 22 -14.58 1.01 -2.97
CA LYS A 22 -14.30 1.52 -4.33
C LYS A 22 -14.64 0.50 -5.42
N PHE A 23 -14.68 -0.78 -5.07
CA PHE A 23 -15.04 -1.89 -5.94
C PHE A 23 -16.07 -2.77 -5.23
N PRO A 24 -17.38 -2.43 -5.28
CA PRO A 24 -18.42 -3.13 -4.50
C PRO A 24 -18.55 -4.63 -4.81
N SER A 25 -18.14 -5.05 -6.02
CA SER A 25 -18.11 -6.47 -6.43
C SER A 25 -16.84 -7.20 -5.97
N ALA A 26 -16.06 -6.64 -5.04
CA ALA A 26 -14.92 -7.32 -4.47
C ALA A 26 -15.37 -8.42 -3.51
N GLU A 27 -14.76 -9.59 -3.64
CA GLU A 27 -15.04 -10.77 -2.84
C GLU A 27 -13.83 -11.13 -1.98
N PHE A 28 -14.07 -11.76 -0.85
CA PHE A 28 -13.04 -12.21 0.08
C PHE A 28 -13.24 -13.67 0.42
N LEU A 29 -12.20 -14.47 0.17
CA LEU A 29 -12.15 -15.88 0.52
C LEU A 29 -11.00 -16.14 1.47
N ILE A 30 -11.29 -16.93 2.49
CA ILE A 30 -10.29 -17.45 3.42
C ILE A 30 -10.09 -18.92 3.07
N ILE A 31 -8.85 -19.29 2.78
CA ILE A 31 -8.43 -20.68 2.57
C ILE A 31 -7.72 -21.20 3.81
N LYS A 32 -7.54 -22.53 3.87
CA LYS A 32 -6.79 -23.17 4.96
C LYS A 32 -5.37 -22.62 5.05
N GLU A 33 -4.94 -22.30 6.28
CA GLU A 33 -3.56 -21.94 6.57
C GLU A 33 -2.68 -23.19 6.46
N GLU A 34 -1.70 -23.16 5.57
CA GLU A 34 -0.63 -24.16 5.49
C GLU A 34 0.65 -23.62 6.15
N ASN A 35 1.49 -24.51 6.67
CA ASN A 35 2.75 -24.10 7.31
C ASN A 35 3.74 -23.56 6.24
N PRO A 36 4.11 -22.26 6.28
CA PRO A 36 4.97 -21.65 5.25
C PRO A 36 6.37 -22.27 5.10
N THR A 37 6.82 -23.07 6.07
CA THR A 37 8.15 -23.72 6.04
C THR A 37 8.11 -25.15 5.51
N MET A 38 6.93 -25.67 5.18
CA MET A 38 6.78 -27.01 4.61
C MET A 38 6.68 -26.91 3.09
N PHE A 39 7.21 -27.91 2.40
CA PHE A 39 6.92 -28.11 0.99
C PHE A 39 5.64 -28.92 0.87
N LEU A 40 4.76 -28.52 -0.04
CA LEU A 40 3.55 -29.27 -0.33
C LEU A 40 3.79 -30.11 -1.58
N ASP A 41 3.58 -31.42 -1.48
CA ASP A 41 3.66 -32.32 -2.63
C ASP A 41 2.56 -31.96 -3.65
N GLU A 42 1.36 -31.65 -3.16
CA GLU A 42 0.22 -31.22 -3.95
C GLU A 42 -0.54 -30.08 -3.24
N VAL A 43 -0.95 -29.08 -4.01
CA VAL A 43 -1.79 -27.97 -3.52
C VAL A 43 -3.23 -28.24 -3.94
N PHE A 44 -4.10 -28.46 -2.95
CA PHE A 44 -5.54 -28.62 -3.19
C PHE A 44 -6.28 -27.32 -2.92
N LEU A 45 -6.95 -26.81 -3.95
CA LEU A 45 -7.88 -25.68 -3.84
C LEU A 45 -9.30 -26.21 -3.92
N ASP A 46 -10.16 -25.81 -2.97
CA ASP A 46 -11.57 -26.18 -2.99
C ASP A 46 -12.26 -25.67 -4.26
N LYS A 47 -13.27 -26.39 -4.74
CA LYS A 47 -14.03 -26.02 -5.95
C LYS A 47 -14.60 -24.61 -5.90
N GLU A 48 -14.98 -24.14 -4.71
CA GLU A 48 -15.45 -22.77 -4.50
C GLU A 48 -14.35 -21.74 -4.81
N VAL A 49 -13.13 -22.01 -4.35
CA VAL A 49 -11.96 -21.15 -4.60
C VAL A 49 -11.62 -21.11 -6.08
N GLU A 50 -11.59 -22.28 -6.73
CA GLU A 50 -11.34 -22.38 -8.18
C GLU A 50 -12.39 -21.60 -8.99
N ASN A 51 -13.67 -21.80 -8.68
CA ASN A 51 -14.75 -21.08 -9.33
C ASN A 51 -14.65 -19.56 -9.12
N ALA A 52 -14.29 -19.12 -7.90
CA ALA A 52 -14.10 -17.71 -7.63
C ALA A 52 -12.92 -17.11 -8.42
N ILE A 53 -11.80 -17.84 -8.52
CA ILE A 53 -10.62 -17.44 -9.31
C ILE A 53 -11.01 -17.29 -10.79
N GLU A 54 -11.73 -18.27 -11.36
CA GLU A 54 -12.17 -18.25 -12.75
C GLU A 54 -13.00 -17.00 -13.09
N HIS A 55 -13.86 -16.58 -12.17
CA HIS A 55 -14.74 -15.42 -12.36
C HIS A 55 -14.13 -14.08 -11.94
N ALA A 56 -12.92 -14.07 -11.38
CA ALA A 56 -12.23 -12.85 -10.98
C ALA A 56 -11.55 -12.16 -12.17
N ASP A 57 -11.58 -10.82 -12.17
CA ASP A 57 -10.80 -9.97 -13.08
C ASP A 57 -9.38 -9.71 -12.54
N LEU A 58 -9.24 -9.67 -11.21
CA LEU A 58 -8.00 -9.36 -10.50
C LEU A 58 -7.92 -10.14 -9.18
N LEU A 59 -6.77 -10.74 -8.91
CA LEU A 59 -6.47 -11.40 -7.64
C LEU A 59 -5.58 -10.53 -6.74
N ILE A 60 -5.83 -10.58 -5.43
CA ILE A 60 -4.92 -10.06 -4.40
C ILE A 60 -4.66 -11.18 -3.40
N LEU A 61 -3.42 -11.66 -3.32
CA LEU A 61 -3.09 -12.86 -2.57
C LEU A 61 -2.42 -12.52 -1.23
N TYR A 62 -3.19 -12.53 -0.15
CA TYR A 62 -2.72 -12.46 1.23
C TYR A 62 -2.47 -13.85 1.82
N ILE A 63 -1.73 -14.68 1.08
CA ILE A 63 -1.37 -16.05 1.45
C ILE A 63 0.12 -16.07 1.75
N ARG A 64 0.55 -16.76 2.81
CA ARG A 64 1.97 -16.82 3.21
C ARG A 64 2.68 -18.10 2.80
N HIS A 65 2.01 -19.04 2.13
CA HIS A 65 2.64 -20.25 1.64
C HIS A 65 3.05 -20.09 0.15
N PRO A 66 4.34 -20.22 -0.20
CA PRO A 66 4.81 -19.99 -1.57
C PRO A 66 4.18 -20.94 -2.59
N ASP A 67 4.09 -22.25 -2.28
CA ASP A 67 3.51 -23.25 -3.20
C ASP A 67 2.04 -22.94 -3.54
N VAL A 68 1.25 -22.56 -2.53
CA VAL A 68 -0.17 -22.17 -2.73
C VAL A 68 -0.28 -20.92 -3.60
N VAL A 69 0.58 -19.92 -3.37
CA VAL A 69 0.63 -18.70 -4.20
C VAL A 69 1.01 -19.04 -5.63
N PHE A 70 2.00 -19.90 -5.83
CA PHE A 70 2.46 -20.33 -7.15
C PHE A 70 1.32 -21.04 -7.90
N GLU A 71 0.67 -22.01 -7.27
CA GLU A 71 -0.45 -22.77 -7.84
C GLU A 71 -1.59 -21.85 -8.30
N ILE A 72 -2.01 -20.90 -7.46
CA ILE A 72 -3.05 -19.92 -7.82
C ILE A 72 -2.60 -19.06 -8.99
N CYS A 73 -1.34 -18.61 -9.01
CA CYS A 73 -0.80 -17.78 -10.08
C CYS A 73 -0.77 -18.50 -11.45
N MET A 74 -0.76 -19.83 -11.48
CA MET A 74 -0.79 -20.59 -12.73
C MET A 74 -2.12 -20.44 -13.50
N ARG A 75 -3.19 -19.92 -12.88
CA ARG A 75 -4.47 -19.61 -13.56
C ARG A 75 -4.41 -18.36 -14.46
N GLN A 76 -3.23 -17.76 -14.67
CA GLN A 76 -3.00 -16.66 -15.62
C GLN A 76 -3.86 -15.40 -15.40
N LYS A 77 -4.37 -15.21 -14.18
CA LYS A 77 -5.09 -13.99 -13.79
C LYS A 77 -4.10 -12.85 -13.49
N PRO A 78 -4.49 -11.59 -13.74
CA PRO A 78 -3.82 -10.44 -13.12
C PRO A 78 -3.79 -10.64 -11.61
N THR A 79 -2.60 -10.48 -11.02
CA THR A 79 -2.41 -10.80 -9.60
C THR A 79 -1.49 -9.79 -8.95
N ILE A 80 -1.87 -9.33 -7.76
CA ILE A 80 -1.02 -8.55 -6.87
C ILE A 80 -0.56 -9.46 -5.72
N LEU A 81 0.76 -9.55 -5.54
CA LEU A 81 1.40 -10.23 -4.42
C LEU A 81 1.87 -9.21 -3.37
N PRO A 82 1.07 -8.93 -2.33
CA PRO A 82 1.49 -8.06 -1.22
C PRO A 82 2.48 -8.73 -0.26
N VAL A 83 2.65 -10.06 -0.32
CA VAL A 83 3.62 -10.81 0.50
C VAL A 83 4.86 -11.11 -0.34
N HIS A 84 6.04 -10.85 0.22
CA HIS A 84 7.33 -11.10 -0.44
C HIS A 84 7.94 -12.43 -0.02
N PHE A 85 8.25 -13.28 -1.00
CA PHE A 85 8.95 -14.56 -0.83
C PHE A 85 10.41 -14.51 -1.34
N GLY A 86 10.89 -13.32 -1.70
CA GLY A 86 12.18 -13.12 -2.35
C GLY A 86 12.09 -13.06 -3.88
N GLU A 87 13.10 -12.45 -4.49
CA GLU A 87 13.13 -12.19 -5.93
C GLU A 87 13.13 -13.47 -6.78
N GLY A 88 13.82 -14.53 -6.33
CA GLY A 88 13.86 -15.81 -7.04
C GLY A 88 12.47 -16.40 -7.24
N PHE A 89 11.65 -16.43 -6.18
CA PHE A 89 10.26 -16.88 -6.26
C PHE A 89 9.43 -15.97 -7.18
N PHE A 90 9.55 -14.65 -7.02
CA PHE A 90 8.79 -13.72 -7.85
C PHE A 90 9.14 -13.85 -9.34
N ASN A 91 10.41 -14.01 -9.68
CA ASN A 91 10.88 -14.24 -11.05
C ASN A 91 10.31 -15.54 -11.62
N GLN A 92 10.29 -16.63 -10.84
CA GLN A 92 9.66 -17.88 -11.27
C GLN A 92 8.17 -17.71 -11.55
N VAL A 93 7.42 -17.08 -10.64
CA VAL A 93 6.00 -16.80 -10.84
C VAL A 93 5.78 -15.91 -12.06
N LYS A 94 6.61 -14.88 -12.24
CA LYS A 94 6.50 -13.91 -13.33
C LYS A 94 6.80 -14.52 -14.70
N LEU A 95 7.77 -15.45 -14.77
CA LEU A 95 8.06 -16.22 -15.98
C LEU A 95 6.86 -17.06 -16.41
N SER A 96 6.18 -17.68 -15.45
CA SER A 96 4.99 -18.50 -15.73
C SER A 96 3.74 -17.66 -15.98
N ASN A 97 3.55 -16.55 -15.27
CA ASN A 97 2.44 -15.61 -15.44
C ASN A 97 2.96 -14.17 -15.47
N PRO A 98 3.11 -13.56 -16.66
CA PRO A 98 3.64 -12.20 -16.81
C PRO A 98 2.69 -11.13 -16.26
N ARG A 99 1.46 -11.49 -15.86
CA ARG A 99 0.45 -10.56 -15.31
C ARG A 99 0.46 -10.48 -13.79
N VAL A 100 1.44 -11.12 -13.14
CA VAL A 100 1.68 -10.98 -11.69
C VAL A 100 2.59 -9.79 -11.42
N ILE A 101 2.28 -9.03 -10.38
CA ILE A 101 3.17 -7.99 -9.87
C ILE A 101 3.38 -8.18 -8.37
N GLN A 102 4.56 -7.81 -7.90
CA GLN A 102 4.89 -7.72 -6.50
C GLN A 102 5.38 -6.29 -6.26
N PRO A 103 4.48 -5.36 -5.90
CA PRO A 103 4.91 -4.02 -5.55
C PRO A 103 5.75 -4.09 -4.28
N GLU A 104 6.79 -3.26 -4.19
CA GLU A 104 7.61 -3.15 -2.98
C GLU A 104 6.74 -2.84 -1.76
N THR A 105 5.98 -1.74 -1.78
CA THR A 105 4.83 -1.58 -0.90
C THR A 105 3.58 -1.37 -1.72
N MET A 106 2.44 -1.80 -1.18
CA MET A 106 1.14 -1.41 -1.75
C MET A 106 0.97 0.11 -1.78
N CYS A 107 1.69 0.87 -0.94
CA CYS A 107 1.70 2.33 -0.94
C CYS A 107 2.66 2.94 -1.98
N ASN A 108 3.56 2.19 -2.61
CA ASN A 108 4.47 2.70 -3.65
C ASN A 108 3.95 2.42 -5.06
N ALA A 109 3.01 1.49 -5.20
CA ALA A 109 2.46 1.11 -6.49
C ALA A 109 1.89 2.30 -7.27
N LYS A 110 2.14 2.31 -8.59
CA LYS A 110 1.65 3.31 -9.56
C LYS A 110 0.82 2.62 -10.66
N PRO A 111 -0.15 3.32 -11.28
CA PRO A 111 -0.99 2.75 -12.34
C PRO A 111 -0.30 2.81 -13.71
N ASN A 112 0.86 2.17 -13.82
CA ASN A 112 1.68 2.12 -15.03
C ASN A 112 2.24 0.71 -15.29
N THR A 113 1.53 -0.33 -14.86
CA THR A 113 1.96 -1.72 -15.00
C THR A 113 1.76 -2.25 -16.43
N GLY A 114 1.01 -1.55 -17.27
CA GLY A 114 0.65 -1.99 -18.62
C GLY A 114 -0.42 -3.08 -18.65
N ILE A 115 -1.09 -3.32 -17.52
CA ILE A 115 -2.13 -4.34 -17.37
C ILE A 115 -3.37 -3.61 -16.85
N ARG A 116 -4.39 -3.54 -17.71
CA ARG A 116 -5.59 -2.72 -17.50
C ARG A 116 -6.24 -2.92 -16.13
N GLU A 117 -6.36 -4.16 -15.66
CA GLU A 117 -6.99 -4.48 -14.38
C GLU A 117 -6.17 -3.95 -13.19
N LEU A 118 -4.85 -4.12 -13.24
CA LEU A 118 -3.91 -3.62 -12.24
C LEU A 118 -3.86 -2.09 -12.23
N ASP A 119 -3.79 -1.47 -13.40
CA ASP A 119 -3.77 -0.01 -13.54
C ASP A 119 -5.08 0.61 -13.07
N LYS A 120 -6.23 -0.04 -13.34
CA LYS A 120 -7.53 0.41 -12.83
C LYS A 120 -7.60 0.31 -11.30
N PHE A 121 -7.07 -0.76 -10.72
CA PHE A 121 -6.96 -0.88 -9.27
C PHE A 121 -6.04 0.20 -8.69
N PHE A 122 -4.84 0.37 -9.26
CA PHE A 122 -3.89 1.35 -8.77
C PHE A 122 -4.27 2.79 -9.09
N ASN A 123 -5.20 3.07 -9.98
CA ASN A 123 -5.75 4.42 -10.09
C ASN A 123 -6.57 4.82 -8.86
N LYS A 124 -7.09 3.84 -8.10
CA LYS A 124 -7.88 4.06 -6.88
C LYS A 124 -7.08 3.82 -5.59
N PHE A 125 -6.07 2.97 -5.67
CA PHE A 125 -5.22 2.57 -4.55
C PHE A 125 -3.74 2.71 -4.88
N GLY A 126 -2.87 2.87 -3.90
CA GLY A 126 -1.42 2.97 -4.12
C GLY A 126 -0.82 4.14 -3.38
N SER A 127 0.14 4.82 -4.03
CA SER A 127 0.72 6.05 -3.49
C SER A 127 -0.37 7.07 -3.14
N PRO A 128 -0.50 7.42 -1.84
CA PRO A 128 -1.62 8.23 -1.39
C PRO A 128 -1.55 9.62 -2.00
N ILE A 129 -2.72 10.18 -2.32
CA ILE A 129 -2.83 11.54 -2.83
C ILE A 129 -3.72 12.31 -1.87
N TYR A 130 -3.06 13.06 -0.99
CA TYR A 130 -3.68 13.93 0.00
C TYR A 130 -4.24 15.18 -0.68
N LYS A 131 -5.42 15.59 -0.22
CA LYS A 131 -6.00 16.90 -0.47
C LYS A 131 -6.22 17.53 0.89
N ILE A 132 -5.58 18.66 1.13
CA ILE A 132 -5.62 19.34 2.42
C ILE A 132 -6.11 20.78 2.24
N LYS A 133 -6.55 21.39 3.33
CA LYS A 133 -6.66 22.84 3.45
C LYS A 133 -5.89 23.30 4.68
N ILE A 134 -5.16 24.38 4.53
CA ILE A 134 -4.36 24.97 5.61
C ILE A 134 -5.05 26.25 6.09
N GLU A 135 -5.17 26.41 7.41
CA GLU A 135 -5.61 27.64 8.06
C GLU A 135 -4.54 28.11 9.04
N TYR A 136 -4.62 29.37 9.46
CA TYR A 136 -3.73 29.92 10.48
C TYR A 136 -4.48 30.08 11.81
N SER A 137 -4.00 29.40 12.85
CA SER A 137 -4.43 29.60 14.24
C SER A 137 -3.27 30.25 14.98
N ASP A 138 -3.47 31.43 15.57
CA ASP A 138 -2.43 32.17 16.30
C ASP A 138 -1.12 32.35 15.52
N LYS A 139 -1.22 32.62 14.21
CA LYS A 139 -0.11 32.71 13.23
C LYS A 139 0.65 31.41 12.94
N GLN A 140 0.16 30.27 13.43
CA GLN A 140 0.70 28.96 13.11
C GLN A 140 -0.18 28.24 12.07
N PRO A 141 0.40 27.65 11.01
CA PRO A 141 -0.35 26.85 10.05
C PRO A 141 -0.88 25.56 10.68
N ILE A 142 -2.15 25.26 10.46
CA ILE A 142 -2.82 24.03 10.88
C ILE A 142 -3.48 23.33 9.69
N ILE A 143 -3.51 22.00 9.69
CA ILE A 143 -4.24 21.22 8.67
C ILE A 143 -5.71 21.18 9.08
N LYS A 144 -6.54 22.03 8.47
CA LYS A 144 -7.96 22.16 8.81
C LYS A 144 -8.81 21.06 8.19
N GLU A 145 -8.54 20.73 6.94
CA GLU A 145 -9.22 19.65 6.22
C GLU A 145 -8.16 18.70 5.66
N VAL A 146 -8.45 17.41 5.69
CA VAL A 146 -7.64 16.40 5.01
C VAL A 146 -8.53 15.28 4.47
N CYS A 147 -8.36 14.96 3.20
CA CYS A 147 -9.00 13.81 2.57
C CYS A 147 -8.07 13.16 1.55
N LEU A 148 -8.40 11.93 1.14
CA LEU A 148 -7.61 11.13 0.22
C LEU A 148 -8.36 10.91 -1.09
N SER A 149 -7.73 11.29 -2.21
CA SER A 149 -8.22 10.92 -3.54
C SER A 149 -7.72 9.54 -4.00
N ARG A 150 -6.59 9.12 -3.46
CA ARG A 150 -5.98 7.79 -3.61
C ARG A 150 -5.39 7.38 -2.26
N GLU A 151 -5.51 6.11 -1.89
CA GLU A 151 -5.14 5.61 -0.55
C GLU A 151 -4.47 4.24 -0.62
N SER A 152 -3.89 3.79 0.49
CA SER A 152 -3.40 2.42 0.59
C SER A 152 -4.58 1.44 0.66
N PRO A 153 -4.53 0.31 -0.07
CA PRO A 153 -5.61 -0.66 -0.05
C PRO A 153 -5.75 -1.35 1.30
N CYS A 154 -4.71 -1.33 2.13
CA CYS A 154 -4.80 -1.84 3.49
C CYS A 154 -5.50 -0.87 4.44
N GLY A 155 -5.77 0.39 4.08
CA GLY A 155 -6.47 1.37 4.95
C GLY A 155 -5.59 2.22 5.85
N ALA A 156 -4.27 1.98 5.90
CA ALA A 156 -3.36 2.75 6.75
C ALA A 156 -3.40 4.26 6.44
N SER A 157 -3.63 4.66 5.18
CA SER A 157 -3.74 6.09 4.83
C SER A 157 -4.94 6.76 5.48
N ASN A 158 -6.09 6.07 5.53
CA ASN A 158 -7.32 6.63 6.08
C ASN A 158 -7.31 6.65 7.61
N ASN A 159 -6.82 5.58 8.24
CA ASN A 159 -6.74 5.49 9.70
C ASN A 159 -5.82 6.57 10.32
N THR A 160 -4.89 7.11 9.54
CA THR A 160 -3.90 8.08 10.03
C THR A 160 -4.33 9.54 9.87
N LEU A 161 -5.45 9.81 9.21
CA LEU A 161 -5.89 11.19 8.94
C LEU A 161 -6.24 11.96 10.21
N GLU A 162 -6.81 11.29 11.21
CA GLU A 162 -7.18 11.92 12.48
C GLU A 162 -5.96 12.43 13.27
N HIS A 163 -4.78 11.84 13.04
CA HIS A 163 -3.55 12.23 13.73
C HIS A 163 -2.96 13.54 13.21
N ILE A 164 -3.38 13.99 12.03
CA ILE A 164 -2.94 15.26 11.42
C ILE A 164 -4.06 16.30 11.35
N TYR A 165 -5.32 15.88 11.51
CA TYR A 165 -6.47 16.79 11.53
C TYR A 165 -6.40 17.79 12.68
N CYS A 166 -6.59 19.08 12.36
CA CYS A 166 -6.48 20.21 13.29
C CYS A 166 -5.15 20.25 14.09
N LYS A 167 -4.07 19.70 13.54
CA LYS A 167 -2.74 19.77 14.16
C LYS A 167 -1.86 20.85 13.52
N PRO A 168 -0.92 21.43 14.29
CA PRO A 168 0.06 22.36 13.76
C PRO A 168 0.95 21.65 12.75
N LEU A 169 1.19 22.30 11.63
CA LEU A 169 2.12 21.83 10.62
C LEU A 169 3.54 22.16 11.06
N ILE A 170 4.12 21.28 11.87
CA ILE A 170 5.48 21.36 12.41
C ILE A 170 6.18 20.01 12.22
N PRO A 171 7.53 19.97 12.22
CA PRO A 171 8.30 18.74 12.07
C PRO A 171 7.86 17.59 12.98
N ASP A 172 7.52 17.87 14.24
CA ASP A 172 7.10 16.84 15.19
C ASP A 172 5.75 16.20 14.81
N THR A 173 4.78 16.98 14.35
CA THR A 173 3.51 16.45 13.82
C THR A 173 3.75 15.55 12.62
N LEU A 174 4.64 15.97 11.72
CA LEU A 174 4.97 15.24 10.50
C LEU A 174 5.69 13.92 10.80
N ASN A 175 6.64 13.93 11.74
CA ASN A 175 7.32 12.73 12.22
C ASN A 175 6.33 11.76 12.90
N ASN A 176 5.48 12.27 13.79
CA ASN A 176 4.47 11.47 14.46
C ASN A 176 3.52 10.83 13.46
N PHE A 177 3.08 11.58 12.44
CA PHE A 177 2.27 11.05 11.35
C PHE A 177 2.96 9.88 10.63
N ALA A 178 4.22 10.04 10.23
CA ALA A 178 4.98 8.99 9.56
C ALA A 178 5.12 7.72 10.44
N LEU A 179 5.34 7.90 11.74
CA LEU A 179 5.39 6.81 12.72
C LEU A 179 4.05 6.09 12.85
N THR A 180 2.94 6.84 12.94
CA THR A 180 1.59 6.25 13.01
C THR A 180 1.26 5.48 11.73
N VAL A 181 1.63 5.98 10.55
CA VAL A 181 1.49 5.23 9.29
C VAL A 181 2.25 3.90 9.35
N ARG A 182 3.47 3.89 9.90
CA ARG A 182 4.25 2.66 10.06
C ARG A 182 3.58 1.67 11.01
N GLN A 183 3.03 2.16 12.14
CA GLN A 183 2.29 1.33 13.11
C GLN A 183 1.00 0.76 12.52
N GLU A 184 0.30 1.54 11.70
CA GLU A 184 -0.91 1.11 10.99
C GLU A 184 -0.61 0.19 9.80
N CYS A 185 0.63 0.12 9.33
CA CYS A 185 1.00 -0.75 8.22
C CYS A 185 0.81 -2.22 8.59
N ARG A 186 0.29 -3.01 7.65
CA ARG A 186 0.06 -4.45 7.82
C ARG A 186 1.04 -5.31 7.02
N GLU A 187 2.11 -4.70 6.56
CA GLU A 187 3.21 -5.44 5.98
C GLU A 187 3.90 -6.29 7.06
N PRO A 188 4.31 -7.54 6.76
CA PRO A 188 5.01 -8.38 7.71
C PRO A 188 6.23 -7.68 8.34
N MET A 189 6.37 -7.76 9.68
CA MET A 189 7.47 -7.09 10.39
C MET A 189 8.85 -7.53 9.92
N SER A 190 8.99 -8.80 9.51
CA SER A 190 10.22 -9.34 8.94
C SER A 190 10.68 -8.63 7.66
N ILE A 191 9.75 -7.98 6.94
CA ILE A 191 10.03 -7.16 5.77
C ILE A 191 10.29 -5.72 6.22
N VAL A 192 9.44 -5.17 7.10
CA VAL A 192 9.56 -3.79 7.61
C VAL A 192 10.88 -3.52 8.33
N PHE A 193 11.51 -4.52 8.95
CA PHE A 193 12.82 -4.39 9.59
C PHE A 193 14.01 -4.54 8.64
N LYS A 194 13.81 -5.13 7.45
CA LYS A 194 14.87 -5.28 6.44
C LYS A 194 14.96 -4.08 5.51
N ARG A 195 13.93 -3.23 5.49
CA ARG A 195 13.85 -2.05 4.64
C ARG A 195 14.56 -0.87 5.23
N GLU A 196 15.18 -0.09 4.36
CA GLU A 196 15.56 1.27 4.71
C GLU A 196 14.30 2.10 4.97
N PHE A 197 14.42 3.16 5.79
CA PHE A 197 13.26 4.00 6.10
C PHE A 197 12.62 4.58 4.82
N SER A 198 13.44 4.86 3.80
CA SER A 198 13.04 5.38 2.50
C SER A 198 12.04 4.52 1.75
N GLU A 199 12.10 3.21 1.99
CA GLU A 199 11.26 2.20 1.34
C GLU A 199 9.97 1.91 2.13
N THR A 200 9.77 2.59 3.26
CA THR A 200 8.63 2.34 4.14
C THR A 200 7.38 3.11 3.74
N ALA A 201 6.21 2.56 4.07
CA ALA A 201 4.94 3.26 3.92
C ALA A 201 4.92 4.62 4.64
N GLY A 202 5.60 4.75 5.78
CA GLY A 202 5.70 6.00 6.54
C GLY A 202 6.39 7.11 5.74
N ALA A 203 7.54 6.80 5.15
CA ALA A 203 8.27 7.74 4.28
C ALA A 203 7.45 8.16 3.07
N THR A 204 6.82 7.19 2.38
CA THR A 204 5.98 7.49 1.22
C THR A 204 4.82 8.41 1.58
N HIS A 205 4.12 8.13 2.68
CA HIS A 205 3.01 8.98 3.10
C HIS A 205 3.47 10.37 3.50
N LEU A 206 4.60 10.48 4.20
CA LEU A 206 5.18 11.76 4.59
C LEU A 206 5.51 12.61 3.36
N LEU A 207 6.18 12.05 2.35
CA LEU A 207 6.45 12.74 1.09
C LEU A 207 5.18 13.22 0.41
N ARG A 208 4.15 12.35 0.32
CA ARG A 208 2.90 12.72 -0.35
C ARG A 208 2.09 13.76 0.42
N LEU A 209 2.22 13.80 1.74
CA LEU A 209 1.64 14.87 2.55
C LEU A 209 2.38 16.19 2.32
N LEU A 210 3.72 16.18 2.29
CA LEU A 210 4.54 17.35 1.98
C LEU A 210 4.26 17.90 0.58
N ASP A 211 4.06 17.03 -0.42
CA ASP A 211 3.64 17.44 -1.77
C ASP A 211 2.27 18.13 -1.75
N ALA A 212 1.34 17.66 -0.90
CA ALA A 212 0.03 18.29 -0.76
C ALA A 212 0.12 19.65 -0.05
N VAL A 213 1.01 19.79 0.93
CA VAL A 213 1.33 21.08 1.58
C VAL A 213 1.90 22.06 0.57
N GLU A 214 2.90 21.65 -0.21
CA GLU A 214 3.53 22.50 -1.22
C GLU A 214 2.53 22.95 -2.29
N LYS A 215 1.57 22.08 -2.64
CA LYS A 215 0.53 22.41 -3.61
C LYS A 215 -0.51 23.39 -3.06
N GLU A 216 -0.89 23.26 -1.80
CA GLU A 216 -1.92 24.10 -1.17
C GLU A 216 -1.36 25.48 -0.80
N GLU A 217 -0.19 25.53 -0.16
CA GLU A 217 0.46 26.77 0.27
C GLU A 217 1.97 26.72 -0.05
N PRO A 218 2.37 27.01 -1.29
CA PRO A 218 3.78 26.94 -1.72
C PRO A 218 4.70 27.84 -0.89
N SER A 219 4.17 28.97 -0.41
CA SER A 219 4.94 29.96 0.35
C SER A 219 5.36 29.45 1.73
N LEU A 220 4.63 28.48 2.30
CA LEU A 220 4.86 27.99 3.65
C LEU A 220 6.19 27.26 3.78
N LEU A 221 6.50 26.41 2.81
CA LEU A 221 7.77 25.67 2.76
C LEU A 221 8.96 26.55 2.38
N LEU A 222 8.73 27.78 1.93
CA LEU A 222 9.79 28.74 1.61
C LEU A 222 10.08 29.69 2.78
N ASN A 223 9.01 30.15 3.45
CA ASN A 223 9.06 31.19 4.47
C ASN A 223 9.31 30.65 5.89
N ASP A 224 8.88 29.43 6.20
CA ASP A 224 9.20 28.77 7.46
C ASP A 224 10.51 27.99 7.34
N ALA A 225 11.59 28.53 7.93
CA ALA A 225 12.91 27.91 7.86
C ALA A 225 12.93 26.48 8.45
N GLY A 226 12.16 26.23 9.51
CA GLY A 226 12.10 24.92 10.15
C GLY A 226 11.44 23.87 9.25
N LEU A 227 10.30 24.22 8.63
CA LEU A 227 9.63 23.33 7.67
C LEU A 227 10.41 23.18 6.37
N ARG A 228 11.05 24.24 5.88
CA ARG A 228 11.90 24.20 4.68
C ARG A 228 13.05 23.22 4.86
N ASP A 229 13.83 23.40 5.93
CA ASP A 229 15.03 22.61 6.19
C ASP A 229 14.65 21.15 6.48
N TYR A 230 13.54 20.93 7.20
CA TYR A 230 12.96 19.60 7.40
C TYR A 230 12.58 18.94 6.08
N THR A 231 11.82 19.63 5.22
CA THR A 231 11.35 19.10 3.93
C THR A 231 12.52 18.78 3.01
N TYR A 232 13.52 19.65 2.96
CA TYR A 232 14.73 19.42 2.18
C TYR A 232 15.49 18.18 2.69
N ARG A 233 15.68 18.06 4.01
CA ARG A 233 16.34 16.90 4.62
C ARG A 233 15.60 15.60 4.27
N ILE A 234 14.29 15.56 4.50
CA ILE A 234 13.45 14.40 4.20
C ILE A 234 13.51 14.04 2.71
N ARG A 235 13.36 15.01 1.81
CA ARG A 235 13.44 14.75 0.36
C ARG A 235 14.83 14.22 -0.03
N LYS A 236 15.90 14.77 0.53
CA LYS A 236 17.27 14.31 0.26
C LYS A 236 17.51 12.89 0.77
N GLU A 237 17.12 12.61 2.01
CA GLU A 237 17.25 11.28 2.61
C GLU A 237 16.43 10.23 1.84
N LEU A 238 15.27 10.62 1.31
CA LEU A 238 14.37 9.72 0.59
C LEU A 238 14.68 9.58 -0.91
N GLN A 239 15.30 10.58 -1.56
CA GLN A 239 15.79 10.49 -2.94
C GLN A 239 17.12 9.73 -3.06
N GLN A 240 17.86 9.56 -1.97
CA GLN A 240 19.09 8.76 -1.96
C GLN A 240 18.84 7.25 -2.04
N GLY A 241 17.58 6.79 -1.97
CA GLY A 241 17.19 5.39 -2.15
C GLY A 241 16.78 4.99 -3.58
N ASP A 242 16.81 5.91 -4.55
CA ASP A 242 16.44 5.67 -5.95
C ASP A 242 17.69 5.43 -6.87
N VAL A 243 18.85 5.06 -6.31
CA VAL A 243 20.10 4.77 -7.06
C VAL A 243 20.42 3.28 -7.07
#